data_AF-A0A327YXG9-F1
#
_entry.id   AF-A0A327YXG9-F1
#
_cell.length_a   1.000
_cell.length_b   1.000
_cell.length_c   1.000
_cell.angle_alpha   90.00
_cell.angle_beta   90.00
_cell.angle_gamma   90.00
#
_symmetry.space_group_name_H-M   'P 1'
#
loop_
_entity.id
_entity.type
_entity.pdbx_description
1 polymer ?
#
loop_
_entity_poly.entity_id
_entity_poly.type
_entity_poly.pdbx_seq_one_letter_code
_entity_poly.pdbx_strand_id
1 'polypeptide(L)'
;MNGDDLINIGAVAAATGLTVPALRYYDEIGLLKPAQVDPGSGYRRYRQDQIADARLVCGLRAVGVPIDDVRALVGRPADQVRTALGAHRERLVAQLREMSQRIVAVDEFIEKGTPMPALRTARPVQIRVTVADVPKAAAFYTAAFDVVFNEAISSVQFGTYRSDQFFLITLEEHDREGSRQDGTRFGLLVDDVDDAHRRALEAGGTEVHPPADFAWKPRTSCVRDLDGNVIDLSAG
;
A
#
# COMPACT_ATOMS: atom_id res chain seq x y z
N MET A 1 -14.73 -38.54 29.69
CA MET A 1 -13.56 -37.77 30.19
C MET A 1 -14.07 -36.38 30.49
N ASN A 2 -14.05 -35.98 31.76
CA ASN A 2 -14.83 -34.86 32.29
C ASN A 2 -14.28 -33.51 31.80
N GLY A 3 -15.13 -32.71 31.14
CA GLY A 3 -14.81 -31.36 30.66
C GLY A 3 -14.72 -30.28 31.74
N ASP A 4 -14.40 -30.66 32.98
CA ASP A 4 -14.47 -29.80 34.17
C ASP A 4 -13.12 -29.54 34.87
N ASP A 5 -12.01 -30.08 34.35
CA ASP A 5 -10.69 -29.76 34.91
C ASP A 5 -10.23 -28.39 34.41
N LEU A 6 -10.47 -27.39 35.25
CA LEU A 6 -10.01 -26.02 35.07
C LEU A 6 -8.50 -25.92 35.33
N ILE A 7 -7.78 -25.45 34.32
CA ILE A 7 -6.33 -25.34 34.28
C ILE A 7 -5.91 -23.95 34.76
N ASN A 8 -4.97 -23.88 35.69
CA ASN A 8 -4.50 -22.59 36.21
C ASN A 8 -3.70 -21.81 35.14
N ILE A 9 -3.68 -20.48 35.28
CA ILE A 9 -3.00 -19.57 34.34
C ILE A 9 -1.52 -19.91 34.11
N GLY A 10 -0.81 -20.44 35.11
CA GLY A 10 0.61 -20.82 34.99
C GLY A 10 0.80 -22.06 34.11
N ALA A 11 -0.08 -23.05 34.24
CA ALA A 11 -0.08 -24.24 33.39
C ALA A 11 -0.49 -23.90 31.95
N VAL A 12 -1.44 -22.97 31.76
CA VAL A 12 -1.77 -22.46 30.42
C VAL A 12 -0.59 -21.73 29.80
N ALA A 13 0.09 -20.87 30.57
CA ALA A 13 1.29 -20.18 30.12
C ALA A 13 2.37 -21.17 29.63
N ALA A 14 2.65 -22.21 30.42
CA ALA A 14 3.58 -23.26 30.05
C ALA A 14 3.15 -24.05 28.80
N ALA A 15 1.85 -24.35 28.65
CA ALA A 15 1.32 -25.15 27.55
C ALA A 15 1.20 -24.40 26.21
N THR A 16 1.22 -23.07 26.25
CA THR A 16 0.93 -22.19 25.10
C THR A 16 2.14 -21.34 24.68
N GLY A 17 3.12 -21.17 25.57
CA GLY A 17 4.25 -20.25 25.36
C GLY A 17 3.91 -18.79 25.67
N LEU A 18 2.66 -18.48 26.05
CA LEU A 18 2.27 -17.15 26.51
C LEU A 18 2.78 -16.90 27.93
N THR A 19 3.12 -15.66 28.23
CA THR A 19 3.45 -15.27 29.61
C THR A 19 2.18 -15.07 30.43
N VAL A 20 2.26 -15.24 31.76
CA VAL A 20 1.13 -14.95 32.66
C VAL A 20 0.64 -13.49 32.53
N PRO A 21 1.52 -12.46 32.41
CA PRO A 21 1.08 -11.10 32.09
C PRO A 21 0.33 -10.99 30.76
N ALA A 22 0.76 -11.70 29.71
CA ALA A 22 0.05 -11.70 28.42
C ALA A 22 -1.35 -12.29 28.55
N LEU A 23 -1.51 -13.40 29.29
CA LEU A 23 -2.83 -14.00 29.54
C LEU A 23 -3.76 -13.08 30.35
N ARG A 24 -3.22 -12.33 31.33
CA ARG A 24 -3.99 -11.31 32.06
C ARG A 24 -4.40 -10.15 31.15
N TYR A 25 -3.47 -9.66 30.35
CA TYR A 25 -3.74 -8.60 29.39
C TYR A 25 -4.82 -9.03 28.37
N TYR A 26 -4.73 -10.26 27.85
CA TYR A 26 -5.72 -10.80 26.91
C TYR A 26 -7.10 -11.00 27.53
N ASP A 27 -7.18 -11.30 28.82
CA ASP A 27 -8.44 -11.27 29.57
C ASP A 27 -8.99 -9.84 29.67
N GLU A 28 -8.16 -8.87 30.08
CA GLU A 28 -8.55 -7.47 30.25
C GLU A 28 -9.12 -6.85 28.97
N ILE A 29 -8.47 -7.11 27.82
CA ILE A 29 -8.98 -6.64 26.52
C ILE A 29 -10.08 -7.53 25.94
N GLY A 30 -10.44 -8.63 26.62
CA GLY A 30 -11.47 -9.57 26.19
C GLY A 30 -11.10 -10.47 25.01
N LEU A 31 -9.82 -10.62 24.69
CA LEU A 31 -9.32 -11.50 23.62
C LEU A 31 -9.35 -12.97 24.04
N LEU A 32 -8.96 -13.28 25.27
CA LEU A 32 -8.95 -14.64 25.81
C LEU A 32 -9.44 -14.62 27.27
N LYS A 33 -10.76 -14.66 27.43
CA LYS A 33 -11.39 -14.64 28.76
C LYS A 33 -11.22 -15.99 29.46
N PRO A 34 -10.78 -16.03 30.73
CA PRO A 34 -10.74 -17.26 31.50
C PRO A 34 -12.15 -17.82 31.69
N ALA A 35 -12.26 -19.13 31.78
CA ALA A 35 -13.54 -19.79 32.10
C ALA A 35 -14.02 -19.44 33.51
N GLN A 36 -13.10 -19.22 34.45
CA GLN A 36 -13.41 -18.80 35.81
C GLN A 36 -12.35 -17.83 36.34
N VAL A 37 -12.82 -16.81 37.06
CA VAL A 37 -11.98 -15.99 37.94
C VAL A 37 -12.43 -16.26 39.37
N ASP A 38 -11.51 -16.68 40.23
CA ASP A 38 -11.78 -16.93 41.64
C ASP A 38 -12.17 -15.61 42.34
N PRO A 39 -13.36 -15.51 42.97
CA PRO A 39 -13.84 -14.24 43.53
C PRO A 39 -13.03 -13.71 44.71
N GLY A 40 -12.37 -14.58 45.47
CA GLY A 40 -11.62 -14.21 46.67
C GLY A 40 -10.17 -13.84 46.37
N SER A 41 -9.54 -14.54 45.43
CA SER A 41 -8.11 -14.44 45.16
C SER A 41 -7.79 -13.83 43.79
N GLY A 42 -8.76 -13.69 42.89
CA GLY A 42 -8.58 -13.19 41.53
C GLY A 42 -7.84 -14.17 40.60
N TYR A 43 -7.64 -15.42 41.02
CA TYR A 43 -6.95 -16.42 40.21
C TYR A 43 -7.78 -16.83 38.99
N ARG A 44 -7.12 -16.82 37.84
CA ARG A 44 -7.71 -17.18 36.54
C ARG A 44 -7.54 -18.66 36.25
N ARG A 45 -8.61 -19.30 35.81
CA ARG A 45 -8.62 -20.68 35.37
C ARG A 45 -9.28 -20.81 34.01
N TYR A 46 -8.74 -21.68 33.19
CA TYR A 46 -9.13 -21.88 31.79
C TYR A 46 -9.56 -23.32 31.58
N ARG A 47 -10.50 -23.55 30.67
CA ARG A 47 -10.82 -24.90 30.22
C ARG A 47 -9.78 -25.40 29.22
N GLN A 48 -9.77 -26.71 29.00
CA GLN A 48 -8.82 -27.36 28.10
C GLN A 48 -9.01 -26.95 26.63
N ASP A 49 -10.24 -26.68 26.19
CA ASP A 49 -10.57 -26.15 24.85
C ASP A 49 -9.90 -24.79 24.60
N GLN A 50 -9.80 -23.94 25.63
CA GLN A 50 -9.20 -22.61 25.54
C GLN A 50 -7.68 -22.63 25.32
N ILE A 51 -7.02 -23.78 25.53
CA ILE A 51 -5.60 -23.93 25.22
C ILE A 51 -5.37 -23.87 23.70
N ALA A 52 -6.29 -24.40 22.90
CA ALA A 52 -6.18 -24.34 21.45
C ALA A 52 -6.28 -22.88 20.95
N ASP A 53 -7.23 -22.11 21.49
CA ASP A 53 -7.37 -20.68 21.20
C ASP A 53 -6.14 -19.89 21.66
N ALA A 54 -5.63 -20.16 22.86
CA ALA A 54 -4.43 -19.50 23.37
C ALA A 54 -3.18 -19.79 22.51
N ARG A 55 -3.03 -21.02 22.00
CA ARG A 55 -1.97 -21.37 21.05
C ARG A 55 -2.15 -20.65 19.72
N LEU A 56 -3.38 -20.54 19.23
CA LEU A 56 -3.68 -19.78 18.01
C LEU A 56 -3.32 -18.30 18.19
N VAL A 57 -3.75 -17.66 19.29
CA VAL A 57 -3.38 -16.29 19.63
C VAL A 57 -1.86 -16.11 19.64
N CYS A 58 -1.14 -17.03 20.32
CA CYS A 58 0.32 -16.99 20.37
C CYS A 58 0.95 -17.07 18.98
N GLY A 59 0.51 -18.02 18.15
CA GLY A 59 1.03 -18.21 16.78
C GLY A 59 0.74 -17.02 15.87
N LEU A 60 -0.48 -16.48 15.89
CA LEU A 60 -0.85 -15.33 15.08
C LEU A 60 -0.06 -14.07 15.49
N ARG A 61 0.12 -13.85 16.79
CA ARG A 61 0.93 -12.73 17.29
C ARG A 61 2.41 -12.89 16.93
N ALA A 62 2.94 -14.12 16.96
CA ALA A 62 4.34 -14.39 16.61
C ALA A 62 4.66 -14.09 15.15
N VAL A 63 3.69 -14.24 14.24
CA VAL A 63 3.86 -13.89 12.81
C VAL A 63 3.45 -12.44 12.49
N GLY A 64 3.21 -11.61 13.51
CA GLY A 64 2.98 -10.17 13.32
C GLY A 64 1.52 -9.78 13.05
N VAL A 65 0.55 -10.68 13.23
CA VAL A 65 -0.87 -10.32 13.06
C VAL A 65 -1.26 -9.30 14.15
N PRO A 66 -1.85 -8.14 13.79
CA PRO A 66 -2.34 -7.14 14.73
C PRO A 66 -3.37 -7.72 15.71
N ILE A 67 -3.41 -7.20 16.93
CA ILE A 67 -4.25 -7.78 17.99
C ILE A 67 -5.75 -7.73 17.68
N ASP A 68 -6.19 -6.70 16.93
CA ASP A 68 -7.57 -6.56 16.48
C ASP A 68 -7.93 -7.60 15.42
N ASP A 69 -7.02 -7.90 14.50
CA ASP A 69 -7.17 -8.98 13.51
C ASP A 69 -7.21 -10.34 14.24
N VAL A 70 -6.34 -10.56 15.24
CA VAL A 70 -6.37 -11.80 16.05
C VAL A 70 -7.73 -11.98 16.71
N ARG A 71 -8.32 -10.92 17.28
CA ARG A 71 -9.65 -10.96 17.90
C ARG A 71 -10.74 -11.45 16.94
N ALA A 72 -10.66 -11.09 15.66
CA ALA A 72 -11.62 -11.52 14.66
C ALA A 72 -11.47 -13.01 14.28
N LEU A 73 -10.30 -13.60 14.52
CA LEU A 73 -9.93 -14.96 14.09
C LEU A 73 -10.03 -16.02 15.20
N VAL A 74 -9.92 -15.63 16.47
CA VAL A 74 -10.08 -16.58 17.59
C VAL A 74 -11.49 -17.18 17.59
N GLY A 75 -11.58 -18.51 17.76
CA GLY A 75 -12.85 -19.24 17.69
C GLY A 75 -13.44 -19.41 16.28
N ARG A 76 -12.75 -18.97 15.22
CA ARG A 76 -13.19 -19.19 13.84
C ARG A 76 -12.75 -20.55 13.29
N PRO A 77 -13.51 -21.09 12.31
CA PRO A 77 -13.08 -22.28 11.56
C PRO A 77 -11.69 -22.13 10.93
N ALA A 78 -10.96 -23.24 10.84
CA ALA A 78 -9.55 -23.26 10.40
C ALA A 78 -9.36 -22.76 8.95
N ASP A 79 -10.35 -22.92 8.09
CA ASP A 79 -10.37 -22.38 6.72
C ASP A 79 -10.42 -20.84 6.70
N GLN A 80 -11.18 -20.21 7.59
CA GLN A 80 -11.23 -18.75 7.72
C GLN A 80 -9.89 -18.19 8.22
N VAL A 81 -9.29 -18.85 9.22
CA VAL A 81 -7.96 -18.49 9.72
C VAL A 81 -6.90 -18.63 8.62
N ARG A 82 -6.96 -19.71 7.83
CA ARG A 82 -6.05 -19.92 6.70
C ARG A 82 -6.18 -18.82 5.65
N THR A 83 -7.40 -18.44 5.28
CA THR A 83 -7.65 -17.35 4.32
C THR A 83 -7.10 -16.02 4.83
N ALA A 84 -7.33 -15.68 6.10
CA ALA A 84 -6.80 -14.47 6.70
C ALA A 84 -5.26 -14.45 6.74
N LEU A 85 -4.62 -15.58 7.02
CA LEU A 85 -3.17 -15.72 6.95
C LEU A 85 -2.63 -15.59 5.52
N GLY A 86 -3.37 -16.06 4.51
CA GLY A 86 -3.05 -15.83 3.10
C GLY A 86 -3.01 -14.34 2.76
N ALA A 87 -4.06 -13.60 3.13
CA ALA A 87 -4.11 -12.15 2.95
C ALA A 87 -3.03 -11.41 3.75
N HIS A 88 -2.73 -11.86 4.98
CA HIS A 88 -1.63 -11.30 5.77
C HIS A 88 -0.27 -11.52 5.11
N ARG A 89 -0.03 -12.72 4.54
CA ARG A 89 1.19 -13.01 3.78
C ARG A 89 1.33 -12.08 2.57
N GLU A 90 0.27 -11.84 1.83
CA GLU A 90 0.29 -10.92 0.68
C GLU A 90 0.64 -9.49 1.12
N ARG A 91 0.08 -9.01 2.24
CA ARG A 91 0.46 -7.72 2.84
C ARG A 91 1.95 -7.66 3.20
N LEU A 92 2.48 -8.70 3.84
CA LEU A 92 3.91 -8.76 4.19
C LEU A 92 4.81 -8.76 2.94
N VAL A 93 4.42 -9.45 1.87
CA VAL A 93 5.15 -9.46 0.61
C VAL A 93 5.14 -8.07 -0.05
N ALA A 94 4.00 -7.38 -0.03
CA ALA A 94 3.91 -6.01 -0.54
C ALA A 94 4.82 -5.05 0.26
N GLN A 95 4.81 -5.13 1.59
CA GLN A 95 5.69 -4.34 2.46
C GLN A 95 7.17 -4.62 2.20
N LEU A 96 7.55 -5.89 2.01
CA LEU A 96 8.91 -6.26 1.67
C LEU A 96 9.36 -5.61 0.36
N ARG A 97 8.51 -5.62 -0.68
CA ARG A 97 8.82 -5.00 -1.97
C ARG A 97 9.02 -3.49 -1.82
N GLU A 98 8.14 -2.82 -1.11
CA GLU A 98 8.25 -1.38 -0.84
C GLU A 98 9.53 -1.04 -0.08
N MET A 99 9.87 -1.81 0.96
CA MET A 99 11.11 -1.64 1.71
C MET A 99 12.34 -1.85 0.83
N SER A 100 12.34 -2.88 -0.02
CA SER A 100 13.44 -3.12 -0.97
C SER A 100 13.61 -1.96 -1.95
N GLN A 101 12.52 -1.38 -2.47
CA GLN A 101 12.59 -0.21 -3.35
C GLN A 101 13.16 1.02 -2.64
N ARG A 102 12.76 1.24 -1.38
CA ARG A 102 13.31 2.33 -0.56
C ARG A 102 14.81 2.13 -0.30
N ILE A 103 15.25 0.90 -0.07
CA ILE A 103 16.68 0.57 0.08
C ILE A 103 17.45 0.92 -1.20
N VAL A 104 16.96 0.51 -2.37
CA VAL A 104 17.57 0.87 -3.66
C VAL A 104 17.70 2.39 -3.82
N ALA A 105 16.67 3.15 -3.46
CA ALA A 105 16.72 4.61 -3.53
C ALA A 105 17.73 5.21 -2.53
N VAL A 106 17.84 4.65 -1.32
CA VAL A 106 18.84 5.06 -0.33
C VAL A 106 20.25 4.76 -0.81
N ASP A 107 20.49 3.58 -1.38
CA ASP A 107 21.79 3.19 -1.94
C ASP A 107 22.19 4.13 -3.08
N GLU A 108 21.25 4.50 -3.95
CA GLU A 108 21.46 5.49 -5.01
C GLU A 108 21.85 6.86 -4.43
N PHE A 109 21.19 7.31 -3.35
CA PHE A 109 21.54 8.56 -2.68
C PHE A 109 22.91 8.52 -1.97
N ILE A 110 23.31 7.35 -1.46
CA ILE A 110 24.63 7.17 -0.87
C ILE A 110 25.72 7.24 -1.96
N GLU A 111 25.51 6.56 -3.10
CA GLU A 111 26.51 6.48 -4.18
C GLU A 111 26.64 7.78 -4.97
N LYS A 112 25.50 8.36 -5.38
CA LYS A 112 25.45 9.51 -6.29
C LYS A 112 25.32 10.85 -5.55
N GLY A 113 25.11 10.81 -4.23
CA GLY A 113 24.68 11.95 -3.43
C GLY A 113 23.18 12.24 -3.61
N THR A 114 22.73 13.41 -3.14
CA THR A 114 21.42 13.98 -3.48
C THR A 114 21.58 15.08 -4.56
N PRO A 115 22.07 14.78 -5.78
CA PRO A 115 22.11 15.78 -6.83
C PRO A 115 20.69 15.98 -7.32
N MET A 116 20.11 17.16 -7.09
CA MET A 116 19.04 17.67 -7.93
C MET A 116 19.66 17.93 -9.31
N PRO A 117 19.42 17.11 -10.35
CA PRO A 117 19.81 17.53 -11.67
C PRO A 117 18.87 18.68 -12.04
N ALA A 118 19.41 19.87 -12.29
CA ALA A 118 18.65 20.88 -13.01
C ALA A 118 18.21 20.24 -14.33
N LEU A 119 16.91 20.13 -14.59
CA LEU A 119 16.45 19.65 -15.89
C LEU A 119 17.03 20.64 -16.91
N ARG A 120 17.70 20.13 -17.94
CA ARG A 120 18.30 20.97 -18.98
C ARG A 120 17.40 21.10 -20.20
N THR A 121 16.39 20.22 -20.31
CA THR A 121 15.46 20.11 -21.45
C THR A 121 14.18 19.37 -21.03
N ALA A 122 13.03 19.73 -21.62
CA ALA A 122 11.77 19.00 -21.42
C ALA A 122 11.90 17.52 -21.81
N ARG A 123 11.43 16.62 -20.95
CA ARG A 123 11.52 15.17 -21.15
C ARG A 123 10.18 14.48 -20.87
N PRO A 124 9.77 13.50 -21.69
CA PRO A 124 8.62 12.66 -21.38
C PRO A 124 8.90 11.83 -20.13
N VAL A 125 8.02 11.96 -19.14
CA VAL A 125 8.10 11.23 -17.88
C VAL A 125 6.81 10.48 -17.56
N GLN A 126 5.80 10.62 -18.40
CA GLN A 126 4.51 10.03 -18.13
C GLN A 126 3.81 9.73 -19.45
N ILE A 127 3.23 8.55 -19.55
CA ILE A 127 2.20 8.23 -20.54
C ILE A 127 0.95 7.80 -19.80
N ARG A 128 -0.21 8.14 -20.37
CA ARG A 128 -1.50 7.77 -19.79
C ARG A 128 -2.15 6.74 -20.70
N VAL A 129 -2.52 5.60 -20.12
CA VAL A 129 -3.08 4.46 -20.85
C VAL A 129 -4.48 4.21 -20.32
N THR A 130 -5.46 4.32 -21.21
CA THR A 130 -6.84 3.98 -20.90
C THR A 130 -6.99 2.47 -20.84
N VAL A 131 -7.60 1.98 -19.76
CA VAL A 131 -7.84 0.56 -19.50
C VAL A 131 -9.31 0.34 -19.12
N ALA A 132 -9.80 -0.88 -19.33
CA ALA A 132 -11.18 -1.22 -18.97
C ALA A 132 -11.38 -1.42 -17.46
N ASP A 133 -10.30 -1.72 -16.73
CA ASP A 133 -10.27 -2.05 -15.30
C ASP A 133 -8.85 -1.77 -14.79
N VAL A 134 -8.70 -0.76 -13.93
CA VAL A 134 -7.39 -0.33 -13.41
C VAL A 134 -6.75 -1.41 -12.53
N PRO A 135 -7.43 -2.02 -11.54
CA PRO A 135 -6.84 -3.10 -10.74
C PRO A 135 -6.29 -4.27 -11.56
N LYS A 136 -7.03 -4.72 -12.58
CA LYS A 136 -6.62 -5.82 -13.45
C LYS A 136 -5.42 -5.44 -14.31
N ALA A 137 -5.39 -4.22 -14.85
CA ALA A 137 -4.25 -3.72 -15.61
C ALA A 137 -3.01 -3.55 -14.72
N ALA A 138 -3.16 -2.99 -13.52
CA ALA A 138 -2.10 -2.85 -12.52
C ALA A 138 -1.47 -4.21 -12.18
N ALA A 139 -2.30 -5.24 -11.95
CA ALA A 139 -1.84 -6.61 -11.71
C ALA A 139 -1.06 -7.18 -12.90
N PHE A 140 -1.50 -6.92 -14.14
CA PHE A 140 -0.78 -7.32 -15.34
C PHE A 140 0.60 -6.68 -15.44
N TYR A 141 0.69 -5.35 -15.35
CA TYR A 141 1.97 -4.64 -15.46
C TYR A 141 2.94 -5.08 -14.35
N THR A 142 2.44 -5.23 -13.13
CA THR A 142 3.22 -5.73 -11.99
C THR A 142 3.79 -7.12 -12.26
N ALA A 143 2.96 -8.05 -12.78
CA ALA A 143 3.38 -9.42 -13.04
C ALA A 143 4.31 -9.55 -14.27
N ALA A 144 4.06 -8.77 -15.32
CA ALA A 144 4.77 -8.89 -16.59
C ALA A 144 6.14 -8.21 -16.58
N PHE A 145 6.28 -7.10 -15.84
CA PHE A 145 7.45 -6.23 -15.93
C PHE A 145 8.15 -5.99 -14.58
N ASP A 146 7.70 -6.64 -13.51
CA ASP A 146 8.28 -6.50 -12.15
C ASP A 146 8.32 -5.05 -11.65
N VAL A 147 7.23 -4.32 -11.90
CA VAL A 147 7.04 -2.91 -11.56
C VAL A 147 5.98 -2.76 -10.48
N VAL A 148 6.05 -1.69 -9.68
CA VAL A 148 5.07 -1.45 -8.61
C VAL A 148 4.05 -0.41 -9.06
N PHE A 149 2.78 -0.75 -8.88
CA PHE A 149 1.67 0.17 -9.04
C PHE A 149 1.47 0.99 -7.76
N ASN A 150 1.46 2.30 -7.91
CA ASN A 150 1.15 3.25 -6.85
C ASN A 150 -0.32 3.70 -7.00
N GLU A 151 -1.18 3.17 -6.12
CA GLU A 151 -2.62 3.46 -6.11
C GLU A 151 -2.92 4.95 -5.88
N ALA A 152 -2.09 5.66 -5.10
CA ALA A 152 -2.32 7.07 -4.76
C ALA A 152 -2.24 8.01 -5.99
N ILE A 153 -1.50 7.59 -7.01
CA ILE A 153 -1.34 8.34 -8.28
C ILE A 153 -1.82 7.52 -9.49
N SER A 154 -2.50 6.39 -9.27
CA SER A 154 -2.93 5.44 -10.29
C SER A 154 -1.85 5.14 -11.36
N SER A 155 -0.60 4.96 -10.93
CA SER A 155 0.53 4.86 -11.88
C SER A 155 1.49 3.74 -11.54
N VAL A 156 1.97 3.09 -12.58
CA VAL A 156 3.18 2.26 -12.54
C VAL A 156 4.39 3.18 -12.63
N GLN A 157 5.33 3.04 -11.70
CA GLN A 157 6.53 3.88 -11.65
C GLN A 157 7.79 3.11 -12.06
N PHE A 158 8.57 3.72 -12.93
CA PHE A 158 9.92 3.32 -13.31
C PHE A 158 10.91 4.34 -12.73
N GLY A 159 12.00 3.85 -12.12
CA GLY A 159 13.02 4.69 -11.49
C GLY A 159 12.53 5.49 -10.28
N THR A 160 13.40 6.35 -9.75
CA THR A 160 13.12 7.24 -8.61
C THR A 160 12.71 8.62 -9.12
N TYR A 161 11.79 9.31 -8.43
CA TYR A 161 11.40 10.68 -8.78
C TYR A 161 12.63 11.58 -8.84
N ARG A 162 12.78 12.36 -9.92
CA ARG A 162 13.95 13.20 -10.25
C ARG A 162 15.24 12.47 -10.66
N SER A 163 15.19 11.16 -10.92
CA SER A 163 16.25 10.46 -11.65
C SER A 163 16.09 10.59 -13.17
N ASP A 164 17.19 10.33 -13.88
CA ASP A 164 17.20 10.11 -15.33
C ASP A 164 16.46 8.82 -15.75
N GLN A 165 16.05 7.97 -14.81
CA GLN A 165 15.26 6.77 -15.10
C GLN A 165 13.76 6.96 -14.78
N PHE A 166 13.37 8.13 -14.25
CA PHE A 166 11.98 8.39 -13.87
C PHE A 166 11.03 8.36 -15.08
N PHE A 167 10.03 7.49 -15.00
CA PHE A 167 8.93 7.42 -15.97
C PHE A 167 7.68 6.81 -15.32
N LEU A 168 6.50 7.29 -15.69
CA LEU A 168 5.21 6.84 -15.20
C LEU A 168 4.36 6.29 -16.34
N ILE A 169 3.69 5.17 -16.08
CA ILE A 169 2.53 4.74 -16.87
C ILE A 169 1.31 4.90 -15.98
N THR A 170 0.51 5.92 -16.22
CA THR A 170 -0.73 6.16 -15.48
C THR A 170 -1.86 5.40 -16.13
N LEU A 171 -2.56 4.60 -15.32
CA LEU A 171 -3.72 3.83 -15.76
C LEU A 171 -4.97 4.62 -15.45
N GLU A 172 -5.82 4.81 -16.46
CA GLU A 172 -7.12 5.44 -16.31
C GLU A 172 -8.22 4.51 -16.77
N GLU A 173 -9.28 4.40 -15.98
CA GLU A 173 -10.47 3.66 -16.39
C GLU A 173 -11.24 4.41 -17.48
N HIS A 174 -11.77 3.67 -18.45
CA HIS A 174 -12.69 4.21 -19.44
C HIS A 174 -13.90 4.82 -18.74
N ASP A 175 -14.12 6.13 -18.89
CA ASP A 175 -15.41 6.72 -18.53
C ASP A 175 -16.51 6.06 -19.39
N ARG A 176 -17.53 5.52 -18.74
CA ARG A 176 -18.66 4.80 -19.36
C ARG A 176 -19.51 5.68 -20.29
N GLU A 177 -19.21 6.98 -20.37
CA GLU A 177 -19.96 7.96 -21.12
C GLU A 177 -19.16 8.43 -22.35
N GLY A 178 -18.97 7.54 -23.32
CA GLY A 178 -18.85 7.88 -24.75
C GLY A 178 -17.71 8.79 -25.24
N SER A 179 -16.84 9.34 -24.39
CA SER A 179 -15.69 10.11 -24.86
C SER A 179 -14.51 9.17 -25.12
N ARG A 180 -14.34 8.74 -26.37
CA ARG A 180 -12.97 8.65 -26.86
C ARG A 180 -12.40 10.05 -26.69
N GLN A 181 -11.45 10.25 -25.79
CA GLN A 181 -10.61 11.44 -25.88
C GLN A 181 -9.91 11.33 -27.24
N ASP A 182 -10.27 12.21 -28.18
CA ASP A 182 -9.61 12.29 -29.47
C ASP A 182 -8.17 12.77 -29.24
N GLY A 183 -7.21 11.84 -29.15
CA GLY A 183 -5.79 12.12 -28.99
C GLY A 183 -5.09 11.31 -27.90
N THR A 184 -3.76 11.19 -28.02
CA THR A 184 -2.91 10.56 -26.99
C THR A 184 -2.71 11.53 -25.82
N ARG A 185 -2.68 11.04 -24.58
CA ARG A 185 -2.36 11.85 -23.41
C ARG A 185 -1.03 11.45 -22.76
N PHE A 186 -0.15 12.41 -22.56
CA PHE A 186 1.18 12.19 -21.97
C PHE A 186 1.64 13.40 -21.16
N GLY A 187 2.60 13.18 -20.25
CA GLY A 187 3.10 14.20 -19.34
C GLY A 187 4.59 14.52 -19.54
N LEU A 188 4.92 15.80 -19.48
CA LEU A 188 6.29 16.32 -19.57
C LEU A 188 6.69 16.98 -18.25
N LEU A 189 7.91 16.70 -17.78
CA LEU A 189 8.55 17.53 -16.76
C LEU A 189 9.21 18.73 -17.44
N VAL A 190 8.94 19.90 -16.90
CA VAL A 190 9.47 21.20 -17.35
C VAL A 190 9.99 21.99 -16.16
N ASP A 191 11.03 22.79 -16.37
CA ASP A 191 11.60 23.65 -15.34
C ASP A 191 10.62 24.74 -14.86
N ASP A 192 9.90 25.33 -15.81
CA ASP A 192 8.94 26.39 -15.58
C ASP A 192 7.65 26.04 -16.33
N VAL A 193 6.61 25.72 -15.55
CA VAL A 193 5.30 25.32 -16.07
C VAL A 193 4.60 26.48 -16.76
N ASP A 194 4.74 27.71 -16.27
CA ASP A 194 4.10 28.90 -16.83
C ASP A 194 4.75 29.28 -18.17
N ASP A 195 6.08 29.25 -18.24
CA ASP A 195 6.82 29.49 -19.48
C ASP A 195 6.50 28.42 -20.54
N ALA A 196 6.54 27.14 -20.16
CA ALA A 196 6.25 26.04 -21.07
C ALA A 196 4.79 26.08 -21.56
N HIS A 197 3.84 26.41 -20.68
CA HIS A 197 2.44 26.57 -21.03
C HIS A 197 2.25 27.72 -22.02
N ARG A 198 2.81 28.90 -21.74
CA ARG A 198 2.76 30.06 -22.62
C ARG A 198 3.34 29.74 -24.01
N ARG A 199 4.52 29.11 -24.07
CA ARG A 199 5.15 28.72 -25.34
C ARG A 199 4.30 27.71 -26.13
N ALA A 200 3.61 26.80 -25.45
CA ALA A 200 2.70 25.86 -26.11
C ALA A 200 1.51 26.57 -26.77
N LEU A 201 0.94 27.58 -26.12
CA LEU A 201 -0.13 28.41 -26.69
C LEU A 201 0.38 29.28 -27.84
N GLU A 202 1.56 29.90 -27.71
CA GLU A 202 2.21 30.68 -28.77
C GLU A 202 2.53 29.82 -30.01
N ALA A 203 2.78 28.52 -29.83
CA ALA A 203 3.02 27.55 -30.90
C ALA A 203 1.73 27.02 -31.56
N GLY A 204 0.55 27.53 -31.17
CA GLY A 204 -0.75 27.14 -31.74
C GLY A 204 -1.49 26.04 -30.97
N GLY A 205 -0.98 25.63 -29.80
CA GLY A 205 -1.72 24.76 -28.89
C GLY A 205 -2.92 25.47 -28.26
N THR A 206 -3.85 24.70 -27.71
CA THR A 206 -5.04 25.20 -27.03
C THR A 206 -4.97 24.92 -25.53
N GLU A 207 -5.47 25.86 -24.71
CA GLU A 207 -5.50 25.67 -23.26
C GLU A 207 -6.57 24.65 -22.88
N VAL A 208 -6.17 23.65 -22.07
CA VAL A 208 -7.11 22.70 -21.45
C VAL A 208 -7.29 23.04 -19.97
N HIS A 209 -6.19 23.33 -19.26
CA HIS A 209 -6.21 23.78 -17.88
C HIS A 209 -5.03 24.74 -17.63
N PRO A 210 -5.25 25.93 -17.04
CA PRO A 210 -4.19 26.90 -16.79
C PRO A 210 -3.19 26.40 -15.74
N PRO A 211 -1.97 26.98 -15.66
CA PRO A 211 -1.04 26.67 -14.58
C PRO A 211 -1.64 26.90 -13.18
N ALA A 212 -1.58 25.88 -12.32
CA ALA A 212 -2.13 25.93 -10.98
C ALA A 212 -1.28 25.18 -9.94
N ASP A 213 -1.34 25.66 -8.70
CA ASP A 213 -0.68 25.06 -7.54
C ASP A 213 -1.63 24.16 -6.77
N PHE A 214 -1.07 23.11 -6.18
CA PHE A 214 -1.81 22.13 -5.39
C PHE A 214 -1.04 21.78 -4.13
N ALA A 215 -1.75 21.53 -3.03
CA ALA A 215 -1.12 21.20 -1.74
C ALA A 215 -0.41 19.83 -1.74
N TRP A 216 -0.75 18.94 -2.68
CA TRP A 216 -0.38 17.53 -2.66
C TRP A 216 0.34 17.05 -3.94
N LYS A 217 0.57 17.95 -4.92
CA LYS A 217 1.34 17.65 -6.12
C LYS A 217 2.11 18.90 -6.59
N PRO A 218 3.14 18.73 -7.43
CA PRO A 218 3.83 19.85 -8.05
C PRO A 218 2.88 20.74 -8.85
N ARG A 219 3.31 21.97 -9.11
CA ARG A 219 2.59 22.88 -10.02
C ARG A 219 2.38 22.19 -11.37
N THR A 220 1.17 22.28 -11.91
CA THR A 220 0.82 21.62 -13.18
C THR A 220 -0.04 22.50 -14.07
N SER A 221 0.05 22.29 -15.39
CA SER A 221 -0.86 22.86 -16.39
C SER A 221 -1.18 21.83 -17.48
N CYS A 222 -2.16 22.11 -18.33
CA CYS A 222 -2.58 21.20 -19.38
C CYS A 222 -2.87 21.96 -20.67
N VAL A 223 -2.29 21.50 -21.78
CA VAL A 223 -2.49 22.05 -23.12
C VAL A 223 -2.83 20.93 -24.10
N ARG A 224 -3.41 21.29 -25.22
CA ARG A 224 -3.68 20.38 -26.34
C ARG A 224 -2.88 20.85 -27.56
N ASP A 225 -2.23 19.92 -28.25
CA ASP A 225 -1.47 20.22 -29.47
C ASP A 225 -2.39 20.41 -30.70
N LEU A 226 -1.78 20.62 -31.86
CA LEU A 226 -2.48 20.87 -33.13
C LEU A 226 -3.32 19.68 -33.61
N ASP A 227 -2.98 18.46 -33.17
CA ASP A 227 -3.59 17.21 -33.60
C ASP A 227 -4.57 16.64 -32.56
N GLY A 228 -4.78 17.35 -31.45
CA GLY A 228 -5.73 16.98 -30.40
C GLY A 228 -5.12 16.20 -29.23
N ASN A 229 -3.83 15.88 -29.26
CA ASN A 229 -3.16 15.21 -28.13
C ASN A 229 -3.12 16.11 -26.90
N VAL A 230 -3.31 15.52 -25.72
CA VAL A 230 -3.35 16.24 -24.45
C VAL A 230 -2.02 16.11 -23.74
N ILE A 231 -1.43 17.24 -23.36
CA ILE A 231 -0.09 17.31 -22.76
C ILE A 231 -0.20 17.89 -21.36
N ASP A 232 0.10 17.05 -20.37
CA ASP A 232 0.19 17.45 -18.95
C ASP A 232 1.59 17.99 -18.66
N LEU A 233 1.73 19.25 -18.26
CA LEU A 233 3.00 19.85 -17.86
C LEU A 233 3.12 19.84 -16.35
N SER A 234 4.24 19.37 -15.81
CA SER A 234 4.51 19.33 -14.37
C SER A 234 5.88 19.91 -14.04
N ALA A 235 5.97 20.63 -12.93
CA ALA A 235 7.23 21.21 -12.47
C ALA A 235 8.24 20.13 -12.04
N GLY A 236 9.50 20.32 -12.47
CA GLY A 236 10.69 19.51 -12.18
C GLY A 236 11.17 19.48 -10.74
#